data_AF-A0AAU1HMJ4-F1
#
_entry.id   AF-A0AAU1HMJ4-F1
#
_cell.length_a   1.000
_cell.length_b   1.000
_cell.length_c   1.000
_cell.angle_alpha   90.00
_cell.angle_beta   90.00
_cell.angle_gamma   90.00
#
_symmetry.space_group_name_H-M   'P 1'
#
loop_
_entity.id
_entity.type
_entity.pdbx_description
1 polymer ?
#
loop_
_entity_poly.entity_id
_entity_poly.type
_entity_poly.pdbx_seq_one_letter_code
_entity_poly.pdbx_strand_id
1 'polypeptide(L)'
;MPKTRGGTYHKGVGPTHSNDNGTSRVTRSTFISDATDEVGVSVTAGLASSVSVMIAEIEGKYEVNLTAKLTARLGNSIAVDTPPKRTTNGKYGAYRLKNTGTSYKIYSNCKTSTKKTITSYTPLKVGWYLWES
;
A
#
# COMPACT_ATOMS: atom_id res chain seq x y z
N MET A 1 -15.72 -11.60 5.03
CA MET A 1 -15.91 -10.88 6.31
C MET A 1 -14.61 -10.31 6.87
N PRO A 2 -14.37 -9.00 6.69
CA PRO A 2 -13.28 -8.26 7.34
C PRO A 2 -13.50 -8.12 8.85
N LYS A 3 -12.44 -8.33 9.63
CA LYS A 3 -12.43 -8.27 11.11
C LYS A 3 -11.68 -7.06 11.65
N THR A 4 -10.49 -6.77 11.13
CA THR A 4 -9.70 -5.64 11.60
C THR A 4 -9.17 -4.79 10.45
N ARG A 5 -9.33 -3.48 10.60
CA ARG A 5 -8.66 -2.47 9.79
C ARG A 5 -7.23 -2.32 10.32
N GLY A 6 -6.26 -2.78 9.54
CA GLY A 6 -4.84 -2.60 9.84
C GLY A 6 -4.33 -1.23 9.41
N GLY A 7 -3.02 -1.04 9.54
CA GLY A 7 -2.35 0.16 9.06
C GLY A 7 -2.22 0.24 7.53
N THR A 8 -1.72 1.37 7.08
CA THR A 8 -1.35 1.59 5.68
C THR A 8 0.12 1.22 5.46
N TYR A 9 0.42 0.53 4.37
CA TYR A 9 1.75 0.05 4.03
C TYR A 9 2.15 0.53 2.64
N HIS A 10 3.34 1.11 2.50
CA HIS A 10 3.86 1.52 1.20
C HIS A 10 4.44 0.32 0.45
N LYS A 11 4.08 0.19 -0.84
CA LYS A 11 4.71 -0.72 -1.79
C LYS A 11 5.40 0.13 -2.84
N GLY A 12 6.72 0.23 -2.70
CA GLY A 12 7.56 0.96 -3.64
C GLY A 12 7.58 0.35 -5.03
N VAL A 13 7.68 1.22 -6.02
CA VAL A 13 7.82 0.95 -7.45
C VAL A 13 9.10 1.63 -7.93
N GLY A 14 9.91 0.93 -8.73
CA GLY A 14 11.18 1.47 -9.21
C GLY A 14 12.30 1.52 -8.15
N PRO A 15 13.35 2.33 -8.36
CA PRO A 15 14.47 2.49 -7.42
C PRO A 15 14.11 3.36 -6.21
N THR A 16 14.98 3.39 -5.21
CA THR A 16 14.90 4.38 -4.13
C THR A 16 15.79 5.54 -4.54
N HIS A 17 15.28 6.76 -4.45
CA HIS A 17 16.07 7.96 -4.70
C HIS A 17 16.61 8.50 -3.38
N SER A 18 17.80 9.08 -3.42
CA SER A 18 18.47 9.63 -2.24
C SER A 18 19.15 10.94 -2.64
N ASN A 19 19.04 11.96 -1.79
CA ASN A 19 19.77 13.21 -1.96
C ASN A 19 20.45 13.58 -0.65
N ASP A 20 21.76 13.71 -0.68
CA ASP A 20 22.56 14.09 0.48
C ASP A 20 22.78 15.60 0.52
N ASN A 21 22.56 16.19 1.68
CA ASN A 21 22.86 17.58 1.93
C ASN A 21 24.08 17.71 2.84
N GLY A 22 25.27 17.71 2.25
CA GLY A 22 26.52 17.99 2.96
C GLY A 22 26.68 19.43 3.45
N THR A 23 25.72 20.33 3.18
CA THR A 23 25.82 21.74 3.59
C THR A 23 25.31 21.98 5.01
N SER A 24 25.59 23.17 5.55
CA SER A 24 25.05 23.60 6.86
C SER A 24 23.68 24.28 6.76
N ARG A 25 23.02 24.26 5.60
CA ARG A 25 21.72 24.90 5.35
C ARG A 25 20.73 23.90 4.78
N VAL A 26 19.43 24.11 4.95
CA VAL A 26 18.40 23.29 4.30
C VAL A 26 18.50 23.46 2.79
N THR A 27 18.48 22.36 2.03
CA THR A 27 18.43 22.35 0.57
C THR A 27 17.11 21.78 0.09
N ARG A 28 16.62 22.23 -1.07
CA ARG A 28 15.39 21.67 -1.65
C ARG A 28 15.76 20.59 -2.66
N SER A 29 15.30 19.37 -2.39
CA SER A 29 15.52 18.17 -3.18
C SER A 29 14.27 17.84 -3.98
N THR A 30 14.43 17.57 -5.28
CA THR A 30 13.32 17.11 -6.13
C THR A 30 13.54 15.65 -6.50
N PHE A 31 12.57 14.80 -6.17
CA PHE A 31 12.54 13.41 -6.61
C PHE A 31 11.55 13.26 -7.77
N ILE A 32 11.89 12.42 -8.75
CA ILE A 32 11.09 12.13 -9.93
C ILE A 32 10.96 10.61 -10.03
N SER A 33 9.75 10.11 -10.30
CA SER A 33 9.52 8.68 -10.46
C SER A 33 10.02 8.22 -11.83
N ASP A 34 10.90 7.22 -11.84
CA ASP A 34 11.51 6.68 -13.05
C ASP A 34 10.95 5.32 -13.48
N ALA A 35 9.87 4.86 -12.82
CA ALA A 35 9.22 3.60 -13.14
C ALA A 35 7.69 3.71 -13.15
N THR A 36 7.06 2.91 -14.00
CA THR A 36 5.61 2.66 -13.99
C THR A 36 5.35 1.22 -13.59
N ASP A 37 4.44 0.99 -12.65
CA ASP A 37 4.00 -0.35 -12.28
C ASP A 37 2.57 -0.34 -11.73
N GLU A 38 1.86 -1.46 -11.88
CA GLU A 38 0.53 -1.66 -11.32
C GLU A 38 0.63 -2.36 -9.96
N VAL A 39 0.24 -1.66 -8.91
CA VAL A 39 0.12 -2.25 -7.58
C VAL A 39 -1.29 -2.80 -7.42
N GLY A 40 -1.42 -4.12 -7.46
CA GLY A 40 -2.66 -4.85 -7.26
C GLY A 40 -2.94 -5.26 -5.81
N VAL A 41 -4.12 -5.86 -5.60
CA VAL A 41 -4.48 -6.53 -4.35
C VAL A 41 -3.62 -7.77 -4.15
N SER A 42 -3.11 -7.95 -2.93
CA SER A 42 -2.46 -9.19 -2.52
C SER A 42 -3.18 -9.80 -1.31
N VAL A 43 -3.40 -11.10 -1.33
CA VAL A 43 -4.12 -11.83 -0.27
C VAL A 43 -3.30 -13.05 0.13
N THR A 44 -3.18 -13.33 1.44
CA THR A 44 -2.62 -14.61 1.90
C THR A 44 -3.53 -15.76 1.47
N ALA A 45 -2.96 -16.83 0.90
CA ALA A 45 -3.67 -17.95 0.28
C ALA A 45 -4.90 -18.46 1.06
N GLY A 46 -5.97 -18.80 0.34
CA GLY A 46 -7.20 -19.40 0.92
C GLY A 46 -8.43 -18.47 0.96
N LEU A 47 -8.44 -17.37 0.20
CA LEU A 47 -9.66 -16.60 -0.02
C LEU A 47 -10.61 -17.42 -0.91
N ALA A 48 -11.82 -17.68 -0.44
CA ALA A 48 -12.84 -18.40 -1.19
C ALA A 48 -13.72 -17.47 -2.08
N SER A 49 -13.62 -16.15 -1.89
CA SER A 49 -14.44 -15.13 -2.55
C SER A 49 -13.64 -14.33 -3.59
N SER A 50 -14.33 -13.63 -4.48
CA SER A 50 -13.69 -12.72 -5.45
C SER A 50 -13.10 -11.49 -4.77
N VAL A 51 -12.05 -10.92 -5.36
CA VAL A 51 -11.38 -9.70 -4.87
C VAL A 51 -12.35 -8.52 -4.80
N SER A 52 -13.26 -8.38 -5.76
CA SER A 52 -14.24 -7.28 -5.80
C SER A 52 -15.22 -7.32 -4.62
N VAL A 53 -15.71 -8.51 -4.25
CA VAL A 53 -16.60 -8.67 -3.08
C VAL A 53 -15.84 -8.34 -1.79
N MET A 54 -14.59 -8.77 -1.68
CA MET A 54 -13.75 -8.43 -0.54
C MET A 54 -13.55 -6.92 -0.41
N ILE A 55 -13.27 -6.22 -1.52
CA ILE A 55 -13.12 -4.75 -1.52
C ILE A 55 -14.41 -4.10 -1.05
N ALA A 56 -15.55 -4.41 -1.67
CA ALA A 56 -16.84 -3.82 -1.31
C ALA A 56 -17.21 -4.05 0.17
N GLU A 57 -16.93 -5.24 0.73
CA GLU A 57 -17.12 -5.51 2.16
C GLU A 57 -16.24 -4.62 3.06
N ILE A 58 -15.00 -4.34 2.65
CA ILE A 58 -14.06 -3.50 3.42
C ILE A 58 -14.47 -2.03 3.32
N GLU A 59 -14.82 -1.56 2.11
CA GLU A 59 -15.30 -0.21 1.87
C GLU A 59 -16.57 0.08 2.65
N GLY A 60 -17.58 -0.80 2.56
CA GLY A 60 -18.84 -0.65 3.28
C GLY A 60 -18.69 -0.73 4.81
N LYS A 61 -17.71 -1.48 5.32
CA LYS A 61 -17.50 -1.61 6.77
C LYS A 61 -16.70 -0.44 7.38
N TYR A 62 -15.73 0.11 6.65
CA TYR A 62 -14.81 1.10 7.18
C TYR A 62 -14.87 2.47 6.51
N GLU A 63 -15.82 2.67 5.59
CA GLU A 63 -16.05 3.92 4.85
C GLU A 63 -14.77 4.42 4.16
N VAL A 64 -14.06 3.49 3.51
CA VAL A 64 -12.85 3.76 2.73
C VAL A 64 -13.14 3.53 1.25
N ASN A 65 -12.39 4.20 0.37
CA ASN A 65 -12.42 3.96 -1.07
C ASN A 65 -11.14 3.20 -1.47
N LEU A 66 -11.29 2.00 -2.00
CA LEU A 66 -10.22 1.06 -2.31
C LEU A 66 -10.38 0.58 -3.75
N THR A 67 -9.26 0.28 -4.40
CA THR A 67 -9.30 -0.23 -5.77
C THR A 67 -8.61 -1.58 -5.87
N ALA A 68 -8.99 -2.38 -6.87
CA ALA A 68 -8.34 -3.66 -7.14
C ALA A 68 -6.90 -3.47 -7.65
N LYS A 69 -6.62 -2.34 -8.29
CA LYS A 69 -5.30 -1.96 -8.78
C LYS A 69 -5.12 -0.44 -8.80
N LEU A 70 -3.89 0.01 -8.56
CA LEU A 70 -3.46 1.39 -8.73
C LEU A 70 -2.18 1.41 -9.54
N THR A 71 -2.15 2.25 -10.58
CA THR A 71 -0.96 2.44 -11.40
C THR A 71 -0.11 3.56 -10.82
N ALA A 72 1.08 3.22 -10.34
CA ALA A 72 2.11 4.20 -10.03
C ALA A 72 2.72 4.65 -11.36
N ARG A 73 2.54 5.92 -11.74
CA ARG A 73 2.99 6.44 -13.04
C ARG A 73 4.40 7.01 -12.99
N LEU A 74 5.15 6.80 -14.07
CA LEU A 74 6.39 7.50 -14.40
C LEU A 74 6.17 9.01 -14.47
N GLY A 75 7.18 9.79 -14.08
CA GLY A 75 7.21 11.25 -14.21
C GLY A 75 6.46 12.00 -13.12
N ASN A 76 6.02 11.33 -12.06
CA ASN A 76 5.52 12.01 -10.86
C ASN A 76 6.71 12.63 -10.13
N SER A 77 6.64 13.91 -9.80
CA SER A 77 7.70 14.60 -9.07
C SER A 77 7.20 15.18 -7.75
N ILE A 78 8.09 15.22 -6.76
CA ILE A 78 7.87 15.88 -5.48
C ILE A 78 9.12 16.67 -5.10
N ALA A 79 8.93 17.86 -4.54
CA ALA A 79 10.02 18.64 -3.97
C ALA A 79 9.90 18.64 -2.45
N VAL A 80 11.00 18.37 -1.76
CA VAL A 80 11.08 18.23 -0.31
C VAL A 80 12.33 18.92 0.22
N ASP A 81 12.26 19.39 1.45
CA ASP A 81 13.41 20.02 2.10
C ASP A 81 14.29 18.94 2.74
N THR A 82 15.58 18.97 2.43
CA THR A 82 16.61 18.09 2.99
C THR A 82 17.39 18.84 4.05
N PRO A 83 17.35 18.41 5.33
CA PRO A 83 18.04 19.09 6.41
C PRO A 83 19.57 19.13 6.24
N PRO A 84 20.26 20.06 6.91
CA PRO A 84 21.72 20.12 6.91
C PRO A 84 22.35 18.81 7.40
N LYS A 85 23.38 18.34 6.70
CA LYS A 85 24.14 17.12 7.03
C LYS A 85 23.28 15.85 7.14
N ARG A 86 22.22 15.77 6.32
CA ARG A 86 21.31 14.63 6.26
C ARG A 86 21.10 14.18 4.82
N THR A 87 20.80 12.91 4.65
CA THR A 87 20.31 12.37 3.39
C THR A 87 18.80 12.22 3.45
N THR A 88 18.06 12.88 2.57
CA THR A 88 16.65 12.58 2.36
C THR A 88 16.53 11.49 1.32
N ASN A 89 15.74 10.47 1.63
CA ASN A 89 15.44 9.36 0.75
C ASN A 89 13.96 9.41 0.36
N GLY A 90 13.65 8.99 -0.86
CA GLY A 90 12.31 8.96 -1.41
C GLY A 90 12.06 7.69 -2.21
N LYS A 91 10.93 7.03 -1.92
CA LYS A 91 10.45 5.88 -2.67
C LYS A 91 9.05 6.15 -3.20
N TYR A 92 8.91 6.19 -4.52
CA TYR A 92 7.60 6.28 -5.15
C TYR A 92 6.89 4.92 -5.16
N GLY A 93 5.56 4.90 -5.11
CA GLY A 93 4.78 3.66 -5.13
C GLY A 93 3.34 3.85 -4.69
N ALA A 94 2.68 2.76 -4.30
CA ALA A 94 1.31 2.80 -3.81
C ALA A 94 1.20 2.41 -2.34
N TYR A 95 0.43 3.18 -1.59
CA TYR A 95 -0.04 2.86 -0.26
C TYR A 95 -1.18 1.84 -0.34
N ARG A 96 -1.07 0.79 0.46
CA ARG A 96 -2.05 -0.29 0.56
C ARG A 96 -2.61 -0.35 1.98
N LEU A 97 -3.91 -0.50 2.11
CA LEU A 97 -4.56 -0.76 3.38
C LEU A 97 -4.45 -2.25 3.70
N LYS A 98 -3.86 -2.58 4.86
CA LYS A 98 -3.90 -3.93 5.39
C LYS A 98 -5.25 -4.18 6.04
N ASN A 99 -5.85 -5.31 5.74
CA ASN A 99 -7.07 -5.76 6.39
C ASN A 99 -6.92 -7.23 6.76
N THR A 100 -7.47 -7.63 7.91
CA THR A 100 -7.58 -9.05 8.25
C THR A 100 -9.03 -9.46 8.30
N GLY A 101 -9.31 -10.70 7.89
CA GLY A 101 -10.64 -11.29 7.89
C GLY A 101 -10.57 -12.77 8.21
N THR A 102 -11.73 -13.41 8.26
CA THR A 102 -11.82 -14.86 8.43
C THR A 102 -12.50 -15.47 7.22
N SER A 103 -11.89 -16.51 6.66
CA SER A 103 -12.42 -17.33 5.57
C SER A 103 -12.82 -18.69 6.12
N TYR A 104 -14.05 -19.12 5.82
CA TYR A 104 -14.58 -20.45 6.09
C TYR A 104 -15.66 -20.78 5.06
N LYS A 105 -15.81 -22.07 4.74
CA LYS A 105 -16.90 -22.57 3.89
C LYS A 105 -18.01 -23.10 4.78
N ILE A 106 -19.25 -22.74 4.47
CA ILE A 106 -20.43 -23.39 5.03
C ILE A 106 -20.86 -24.43 3.99
N TYR A 107 -20.80 -25.70 4.37
CA TYR A 107 -21.25 -26.79 3.52
C TYR A 107 -22.78 -26.91 3.57
N SER A 108 -23.38 -27.55 2.56
CA SER A 108 -24.83 -27.79 2.49
C SER A 108 -25.37 -28.60 3.69
N ASN A 109 -24.51 -29.34 4.38
CA ASN A 109 -24.82 -30.04 5.62
C ASN A 109 -24.69 -29.15 6.88
N CYS A 110 -24.71 -27.83 6.73
CA CYS A 110 -24.53 -26.82 7.79
C CYS A 110 -23.22 -26.91 8.58
N LYS A 111 -22.27 -27.78 8.19
CA LYS A 111 -20.94 -27.81 8.80
C LYS A 111 -20.10 -26.66 8.27
N THR A 112 -19.27 -26.10 9.13
CA THR A 112 -18.29 -25.08 8.74
C THR A 112 -16.90 -25.69 8.62
N SER A 113 -16.16 -25.34 7.57
CA SER A 113 -14.73 -25.65 7.51
C SER A 113 -13.97 -24.92 8.62
N THR A 114 -12.75 -25.37 8.92
CA THR A 114 -11.84 -24.66 9.83
C THR A 114 -11.70 -23.20 9.41
N LYS A 115 -11.93 -22.29 10.36
CA LYS A 115 -11.77 -20.85 10.18
C LYS A 115 -10.29 -20.54 9.93
N LYS A 116 -9.99 -19.86 8.82
CA LYS A 116 -8.64 -19.38 8.51
C LYS A 116 -8.60 -17.86 8.56
N THR A 117 -7.59 -17.33 9.23
CA THR A 117 -7.32 -15.88 9.20
C THR A 117 -6.66 -15.53 7.88
N ILE A 118 -7.24 -14.57 7.17
CA ILE A 118 -6.74 -14.08 5.89
C ILE A 118 -6.29 -12.63 6.08
N THR A 119 -5.11 -12.29 5.57
CA THR A 119 -4.63 -10.91 5.46
C THR A 119 -4.67 -10.49 4.00
N SER A 120 -5.31 -9.35 3.74
CA SER A 120 -5.31 -8.71 2.43
C SER A 120 -4.65 -7.33 2.49
N TYR A 121 -4.01 -6.95 1.39
CA TYR A 121 -3.50 -5.60 1.15
C TYR A 121 -4.18 -5.06 -0.08
N THR A 122 -4.94 -3.99 0.09
CA THR A 122 -5.74 -3.35 -0.97
C THR A 122 -5.16 -1.99 -1.32
N PRO A 123 -4.88 -1.70 -2.59
CA PRO A 123 -4.45 -0.38 -3.02
C PRO A 123 -5.42 0.72 -2.57
N LEU A 124 -4.86 1.80 -2.02
CA LEU A 124 -5.61 2.96 -1.50
C LEU A 124 -5.25 4.24 -2.26
N LYS A 125 -3.96 4.57 -2.34
CA LYS A 125 -3.48 5.78 -3.04
C LYS A 125 -2.03 5.65 -3.49
N VAL A 126 -1.63 6.42 -4.50
CA VAL A 126 -0.24 6.53 -4.97
C VAL A 126 0.47 7.67 -4.22
N GLY A 127 1.77 7.53 -3.95
CA GLY A 127 2.57 8.60 -3.34
C GLY A 127 4.01 8.22 -3.00
N TRP A 128 4.71 9.22 -2.45
CA TRP A 128 6.09 9.12 -2.01
C TRP A 128 6.18 8.73 -0.54
N TYR A 129 7.01 7.73 -0.25
CA TYR A 129 7.48 7.42 1.09
C TYR A 129 8.85 8.07 1.29
N LEU A 130 8.93 9.01 2.23
CA LEU A 130 10.13 9.81 2.50
C LEU A 130 10.70 9.46 3.87
N TRP A 131 12.02 9.41 3.98
CA TRP A 131 12.70 9.26 5.26
C TRP A 131 14.09 9.92 5.21
N GLU A 132 14.60 10.27 6.38
CA GLU A 132 15.91 10.88 6.54
C GLU A 132 16.86 9.91 7.25
N SER A 133 18.13 9.95 6.88
CA SER A 133 19.24 9.25 7.55
C SER A 133 20.36 10.22 7.87
#